data_AF-A0A946XW73-F1
#
_entry.id   AF-A0A946XW73-F1
#
_cell.length_a   1.000
_cell.length_b   1.000
_cell.length_c   1.000
_cell.angle_alpha   90.00
_cell.angle_beta   90.00
_cell.angle_gamma   90.00
#
_symmetry.space_group_name_H-M   'P 1'
#
loop_
_entity.id
_entity.type
_entity.pdbx_description
1 polymer ?
#
loop_
_entity_poly.entity_id
_entity_poly.type
_entity_poly.pdbx_seq_one_letter_code
_entity_poly.pdbx_strand_id
1 'polypeptide(L)' 'RKALERELERHFPDRFVARYSLVMFHRTPYAEAFRRGKTQAAILDELLDGRTALPQVDLRQAERLIAERLEPI' A
#
# COMPACT_ATOMS: atom_id res chain seq x y z
N ARG A 1 -0.29 3.78 11.31
CA ARG A 1 0.42 3.09 10.20
C ARG A 1 -0.12 1.69 9.92
N LYS A 2 0.11 0.66 10.76
CA LYS A 2 -0.36 -0.73 10.50
C LYS A 2 -1.86 -0.89 10.24
N ALA A 3 -2.69 -0.09 10.92
CA ALA A 3 -4.14 -0.10 10.65
C ALA A 3 -4.49 0.45 9.27
N LEU A 4 -3.81 1.53 8.82
CA LEU A 4 -4.00 2.07 7.47
C LEU A 4 -3.53 1.07 6.41
N GLU A 5 -2.39 0.41 6.63
CA GLU A 5 -1.89 -0.63 5.72
C GLU A 5 -2.92 -1.74 5.49
N ARG A 6 -3.55 -2.23 6.57
CA ARG A 6 -4.63 -3.23 6.48
C ARG A 6 -5.88 -2.70 5.80
N GLU A 7 -6.23 -1.44 6.06
CA GLU A 7 -7.38 -0.79 5.43
C GLU A 7 -7.16 -0.68 3.92
N LEU A 8 -6.00 -0.17 3.49
CA LEU A 8 -5.64 -0.07 2.08
C LEU A 8 -5.56 -1.45 1.40
N GLU A 9 -5.05 -2.47 2.07
CA GLU A 9 -5.05 -3.84 1.54
C GLU A 9 -6.47 -4.40 1.36
N ARG A 10 -7.42 -4.03 2.22
CA ARG A 10 -8.83 -4.42 2.06
C ARG A 10 -9.53 -3.69 0.91
N HIS A 11 -9.22 -2.41 0.70
CA HIS A 11 -9.82 -1.61 -0.37
C HIS A 11 -9.16 -1.82 -1.74
N PHE A 12 -7.87 -2.14 -1.77
CA PHE A 12 -7.07 -2.29 -3.00
C PHE A 12 -6.30 -3.62 -3.03
N PRO A 13 -6.98 -4.77 -2.90
CA PRO A 13 -6.32 -6.08 -2.76
C PRO A 13 -5.55 -6.53 -4.01
N ASP A 14 -5.80 -5.93 -5.16
CA ASP A 14 -5.14 -6.20 -6.44
C ASP A 14 -3.84 -5.40 -6.64
N ARG A 15 -3.56 -4.40 -5.79
CA ARG A 15 -2.40 -3.51 -5.94
C ARG A 15 -1.60 -3.33 -4.66
N PHE A 16 -2.29 -3.16 -3.54
CA PHE A 16 -1.70 -2.87 -2.23
C PHE A 16 -1.71 -4.12 -1.34
N VAL A 17 -0.78 -5.04 -1.58
CA VAL A 17 -0.68 -6.30 -0.84
C VAL A 17 0.53 -6.31 0.08
N ALA A 18 0.38 -6.88 1.28
CA ALA A 18 1.47 -6.98 2.25
C ALA A 18 2.67 -7.75 1.66
N ARG A 19 3.88 -7.27 1.93
CA ARG A 19 5.13 -7.88 1.40
C ARG A 19 5.25 -9.38 1.71
N TYR A 20 4.79 -9.80 2.89
CA TYR A 20 4.77 -11.22 3.25
C TYR A 20 3.88 -12.03 2.29
N SER A 21 2.69 -11.51 1.94
CA SER A 21 1.77 -12.17 1.02
C SER A 21 2.32 -12.23 -0.41
N LEU A 22 3.00 -11.18 -0.86
CA LEU A 22 3.70 -11.17 -2.16
C LEU A 22 4.76 -12.28 -2.27
N VAL A 23 5.46 -12.57 -1.18
CA VAL A 23 6.53 -13.57 -1.14
C VAL A 23 5.99 -14.99 -0.96
N MET A 24 5.00 -15.17 -0.09
CA MET A 24 4.53 -16.50 0.30
C MET A 24 3.46 -17.07 -0.63
N PHE A 25 2.61 -16.19 -1.19
CA PHE A 25 1.40 -16.62 -1.90
C PHE A 25 1.36 -16.17 -3.36
N HIS A 26 2.31 -15.33 -3.79
CA HIS A 26 2.41 -14.88 -5.18
C HIS A 26 3.77 -15.26 -5.78
N ARG A 27 3.85 -15.30 -7.12
CA ARG A 27 5.10 -15.57 -7.86
C ARG A 27 5.94 -14.30 -8.06
N THR A 28 5.85 -13.36 -7.12
CA THR A 28 6.50 -12.05 -7.22
C THR A 28 7.99 -12.20 -6.93
N PRO A 29 8.90 -11.74 -7.82
CA PRO A 29 10.34 -11.74 -7.54
C PRO A 29 10.66 -10.96 -6.27
N TYR A 30 11.66 -11.39 -5.48
CA TYR A 30 12.04 -10.71 -4.24
C TYR A 30 12.39 -9.23 -4.44
N ALA A 31 13.10 -8.91 -5.52
CA ALA A 31 13.42 -7.53 -5.88
C ALA A 31 12.15 -6.69 -6.09
N GLU A 32 11.12 -7.29 -6.69
CA GLU A 32 9.84 -6.63 -6.94
C GLU A 32 9.03 -6.48 -5.64
N ALA A 33 8.91 -7.53 -4.83
CA ALA A 33 8.25 -7.45 -3.53
C ALA A 33 8.90 -6.39 -2.62
N PHE A 34 10.22 -6.24 -2.70
CA PHE A 34 10.96 -5.20 -1.99
C PHE A 34 10.68 -3.80 -2.54
N ARG A 35 10.70 -3.64 -3.88
CA ARG A 35 10.37 -2.37 -4.55
C ARG A 35 8.96 -1.91 -4.21
N ARG A 36 7.96 -2.80 -4.35
CA ARG A 36 6.56 -2.52 -4.01
C ARG A 36 6.41 -2.14 -2.54
N GLY A 37 7.06 -2.87 -1.63
CA GLY A 37 7.04 -2.55 -0.20
C GLY A 37 7.59 -1.15 0.12
N LYS A 38 8.65 -0.69 -0.58
CA LYS A 38 9.15 0.68 -0.45
C LYS A 38 8.14 1.72 -0.95
N THR A 39 7.52 1.47 -2.11
CA THR A 39 6.49 2.36 -2.67
C THR A 39 5.27 2.45 -1.74
N GLN A 40 4.80 1.31 -1.22
CA GLN A 40 3.69 1.25 -0.25
C GLN A 40 4.03 2.03 1.02
N ALA A 41 5.27 1.92 1.52
CA ALA A 41 5.71 2.69 2.68
C ALA A 41 5.68 4.21 2.43
N ALA A 42 6.10 4.66 1.24
CA ALA A 42 6.05 6.07 0.86
C ALA A 42 4.60 6.59 0.73
N ILE A 43 3.71 5.80 0.13
CA ILE A 43 2.27 6.13 0.05
C ILE A 43 1.68 6.27 1.46
N LEU A 44 2.02 5.35 2.38
CA LEU A 44 1.55 5.43 3.76
C LEU A 44 2.06 6.69 4.47
N ASP A 45 3.31 7.10 4.25
CA ASP A 45 3.83 8.33 4.84
C ASP A 45 3.14 9.56 4.27
N GLU A 46 2.91 9.63 2.96
CA GLU A 46 2.21 10.75 2.31
C GLU A 46 0.75 10.87 2.77
N LEU A 47 0.06 9.74 2.97
CA LEU A 47 -1.31 9.73 3.48
C LEU A 47 -1.41 10.10 4.97
N LEU A 48 -0.34 9.87 5.73
CA LEU A 48 -0.26 10.18 7.15
C LEU A 48 0.37 11.57 7.42
N ASP A 49 0.97 12.21 6.42
CA ASP A 49 1.61 13.50 6.59
C ASP A 49 0.58 14.55 7.03
N GLY A 50 0.88 15.23 8.14
CA GLY A 50 -0.02 16.17 8.80
C GLY A 50 -1.27 15.57 9.47
N ARG A 51 -1.44 14.24 9.51
CA ARG A 51 -2.63 13.57 10.08
C ARG A 51 -2.27 12.72 11.31
N THR A 52 -2.87 13.05 12.44
CA THR A 52 -2.69 12.31 13.71
C THR A 52 -3.68 11.16 13.89
N ALA A 53 -4.73 11.06 13.06
CA ALA A 53 -5.77 10.04 13.20
C ALA A 53 -6.16 9.39 11.85
N LEU A 54 -6.36 8.06 11.89
CA LEU A 54 -6.77 7.23 10.73
C LEU A 54 -8.08 7.67 10.04
N PRO A 55 -9.14 8.12 10.74
CA PRO A 55 -10.39 8.53 10.10
C PRO A 55 -10.23 9.75 9.19
N GLN A 56 -9.11 10.46 9.29
CA GLN A 56 -8.83 11.64 8.48
C GLN A 56 -8.17 11.28 7.14
N VAL A 57 -7.79 10.02 6.90
CA VAL A 57 -7.13 9.62 5.64
C VAL A 57 -8.14 9.58 4.50
N ASP A 58 -7.82 10.27 3.40
CA ASP A 58 -8.66 10.35 2.21
C ASP A 58 -8.43 9.12 1.32
N LEU A 59 -9.42 8.24 1.25
CA LEU A 59 -9.35 7.03 0.42
C LEU A 59 -9.30 7.33 -1.09
N ARG A 60 -9.84 8.47 -1.56
CA ARG A 60 -9.73 8.87 -2.98
C ARG A 60 -8.32 9.31 -3.31
N GLN A 61 -7.66 10.01 -2.38
CA GLN A 61 -6.24 10.30 -2.51
C GLN A 61 -5.42 9.01 -2.53
N ALA A 62 -5.73 8.06 -1.64
CA ALA A 62 -5.05 6.78 -1.59
C ALA A 62 -5.20 6.00 -2.90
N GLU A 63 -6.42 5.92 -3.45
CA GLU A 63 -6.71 5.27 -4.74
C GLU A 63 -5.84 5.84 -5.87
N ARG A 64 -5.77 7.17 -5.99
CA ARG A 64 -4.92 7.83 -6.98
C ARG A 64 -3.45 7.48 -6.83
N LEU A 65 -2.92 7.61 -5.61
CA LEU A 65 -1.50 7.33 -5.33
C LEU A 65 -1.13 5.87 -5.61
N ILE A 66 -2.04 4.94 -5.28
CA ILE A 66 -1.87 3.52 -5.55
C ILE A 66 -1.95 3.26 -7.06
N ALA A 67 -2.93 3.84 -7.75
CA ALA A 67 -3.10 3.65 -9.18
C ALA A 67 -1.92 4.18 -10.01
N GLU A 68 -1.35 5.31 -9.60
CA GLU A 68 -0.21 5.96 -10.27
C GLU A 68 1.13 5.26 -10.01
N ARG A 69 1.29 4.60 -8.86
CA ARG A 69 2.61 4.10 -8.39
C ARG A 69 2.71 2.58 -8.27
N LEU A 70 1.60 1.86 -8.29
CA LEU A 70 1.55 0.40 -8.16
C LEU A 70 0.73 -0.21 -9.30
N GLU A 71 1.41 -1.03 -10.10
CA GLU A 71 0.78 -1.93 -11.08
C GLU A 71 -0.02 -3.03 -10.36
N PRO A 72 -1.08 -3.59 -10.94
CA PRO A 72 -1.71 -4.80 -10.41
C PRO A 72 -0.71 -5.95 -10.24
N ILE A 73 -0.93 -6.81 -9.24
CA ILE A 73 -0.16 -8.06 -9.01
C ILE A 73 -0.63 -9.23 -9.86
#